data_AF-X8CMP6-F1
#
_entry.id   AF-X8CMP6-F1
#
_cell.length_a   1.000
_cell.length_b   1.000
_cell.length_c   1.000
_cell.angle_alpha   90.00
_cell.angle_beta   90.00
_cell.angle_gamma   90.00
#
_symmetry.space_group_name_H-M   'P 1'
#
loop_
_entity.id
_entity.type
_entity.pdbx_description
1 polymer ?
#
loop_
_entity_poly.entity_id
_entity_poly.type
_entity_poly.pdbx_seq_one_letter_code
_entity_poly.pdbx_strand_id
1 'polypeptide(L)'
;MAANLQVGIEAVEAMIQKADSLLAEAQALGGQYIAHSENIINAGWSGQACVTSHATAVQIKHDLDQALAASLELHEHLNTAKANYIAQEADASQQLSAVHPGATRRRCNRPRWSSDLNP
;
A
#
# COMPACT_ATOMS: atom_id res chain seq x y z
N MET A 1 17.01 7.88 -9.40
CA MET A 1 16.38 7.81 -8.06
C MET A 1 14.87 7.63 -8.16
N ALA A 2 14.16 8.40 -8.99
CA ALA A 2 12.71 8.29 -9.24
C ALA A 2 12.16 6.87 -9.52
N ALA A 3 12.88 6.03 -10.29
CA ALA A 3 12.43 4.67 -10.60
C ALA A 3 12.33 3.75 -9.37
N ASN A 4 13.16 3.98 -8.33
CA ASN A 4 13.15 3.15 -7.13
C ASN A 4 12.01 3.52 -6.17
N LEU A 5 11.60 4.80 -6.18
CA LEU A 5 10.45 5.28 -5.40
C LEU A 5 9.13 4.79 -6.01
N GLN A 6 9.03 4.82 -7.35
CA GLN A 6 7.89 4.31 -8.10
C GLN A 6 7.64 2.81 -7.82
N VAL A 7 8.69 1.99 -7.90
CA VAL A 7 8.62 0.54 -7.64
C VAL A 7 8.22 0.25 -6.18
N GLY A 8 8.68 1.05 -5.23
CA GLY A 8 8.28 0.91 -3.82
C GLY A 8 6.80 1.21 -3.58
N ILE A 9 6.25 2.22 -4.26
CA ILE A 9 4.84 2.60 -4.15
C ILE A 9 3.92 1.52 -4.75
N GLU A 10 4.25 1.02 -5.95
CA GLU A 10 3.45 -0.01 -6.62
C GLU A 10 3.41 -1.32 -5.81
N ALA A 11 4.53 -1.70 -5.18
CA ALA A 11 4.58 -2.87 -4.31
C ALA A 11 3.68 -2.72 -3.07
N VAL A 12 3.61 -1.51 -2.50
CA VAL A 12 2.76 -1.20 -1.36
C VAL A 12 1.28 -1.28 -1.72
N GLU A 13 0.89 -0.67 -2.85
CA GLU A 13 -0.49 -0.72 -3.35
C GLU A 13 -0.92 -2.16 -3.66
N ALA A 14 -0.04 -2.99 -4.24
CA ALA A 14 -0.29 -4.40 -4.51
C ALA A 14 -0.48 -5.23 -3.23
N MET A 15 0.30 -4.96 -2.17
CA MET A 15 0.15 -5.65 -0.89
C MET A 15 -1.20 -5.33 -0.23
N ILE A 16 -1.64 -4.07 -0.30
CA ILE A 16 -2.95 -3.64 0.22
C ILE A 16 -4.07 -4.36 -0.54
N GLN A 17 -4.06 -4.29 -1.88
CA GLN A 17 -5.09 -4.96 -2.69
C GLN A 17 -5.17 -6.46 -2.43
N LYS A 18 -4.01 -7.11 -2.23
CA LYS A 18 -3.96 -8.53 -1.89
C LYS A 18 -4.52 -8.82 -0.50
N ALA A 19 -4.23 -7.97 0.49
CA ALA A 19 -4.79 -8.10 1.83
C ALA A 19 -6.32 -7.99 1.77
N ASP A 20 -6.85 -6.95 1.13
CA ASP A 20 -8.30 -6.75 0.98
C ASP A 20 -8.99 -7.96 0.32
N SER A 21 -8.39 -8.50 -0.75
CA SER A 21 -8.92 -9.68 -1.43
C SER A 21 -8.94 -10.92 -0.55
N LEU A 22 -7.86 -11.18 0.20
CA LEU A 22 -7.78 -12.36 1.07
C LEU A 22 -8.74 -12.24 2.26
N LEU A 23 -8.90 -11.05 2.82
CA LEU A 23 -9.86 -10.82 3.89
C LEU A 23 -11.31 -10.98 3.41
N ALA A 24 -11.65 -10.47 2.23
CA ALA A 24 -12.98 -10.65 1.65
C ALA A 24 -13.31 -12.14 1.41
N GLU A 25 -12.34 -12.92 0.91
CA GLU A 25 -12.48 -14.37 0.73
C GLU A 25 -12.66 -15.08 2.07
N ALA A 26 -11.87 -14.73 3.08
CA ALA A 26 -11.97 -15.31 4.42
C ALA A 26 -13.32 -14.98 5.10
N GLN A 27 -13.84 -13.76 4.94
CA GLN A 27 -15.17 -13.37 5.43
C GLN A 27 -16.27 -14.18 4.75
N ALA A 28 -16.16 -14.42 3.44
CA ALA A 28 -17.12 -15.24 2.70
C ALA A 28 -17.10 -16.69 3.19
N LEU A 29 -15.93 -17.28 3.37
CA LEU A 29 -15.77 -18.64 3.91
C LEU A 29 -16.31 -18.75 5.34
N GLY A 30 -16.00 -17.78 6.21
CA GLY A 30 -16.51 -17.74 7.58
C GLY A 30 -18.04 -17.65 7.63
N GLY A 31 -18.63 -16.79 6.79
CA GLY A 31 -20.09 -16.67 6.68
C GLY A 31 -20.75 -17.97 6.19
N GLN A 32 -20.16 -18.63 5.18
CA GLN A 32 -20.64 -19.92 4.69
C GLN A 32 -20.55 -21.01 5.77
N TYR A 33 -19.46 -21.03 6.54
CA TYR A 33 -19.27 -22.03 7.60
C TYR A 33 -20.27 -21.83 8.76
N ILE A 34 -20.57 -20.59 9.15
CA ILE A 34 -21.62 -20.30 10.15
C ILE A 34 -22.98 -20.81 9.66
N ALA A 35 -23.37 -20.44 8.44
CA ALA A 35 -24.64 -20.87 7.86
C ALA A 35 -24.73 -22.41 7.73
N HIS A 36 -23.63 -23.06 7.37
CA HIS A 36 -23.55 -24.52 7.30
C HIS A 36 -23.68 -25.16 8.70
N SER A 37 -23.03 -24.57 9.70
CA SER A 37 -23.12 -25.02 11.09
C SER A 37 -24.55 -24.91 11.62
N GLU A 38 -25.25 -23.81 11.35
CA GLU A 38 -26.66 -23.62 11.72
C GLU A 38 -27.57 -24.64 11.04
N ASN A 39 -27.35 -24.91 9.75
CA ASN A 39 -28.10 -25.94 9.02
C ASN A 39 -27.91 -27.34 9.64
N ILE A 40 -26.68 -27.69 10.01
CA ILE A 40 -26.36 -28.97 10.66
C ILE A 40 -27.01 -29.05 12.06
N ILE A 41 -26.94 -27.98 12.85
CA ILE A 41 -27.61 -27.88 14.16
C ILE A 41 -29.11 -28.10 13.99
N ASN A 42 -29.72 -27.42 13.02
CA ASN A 42 -31.15 -27.52 12.73
C ASN A 42 -31.55 -28.91 12.20
N ALA A 43 -30.62 -29.65 11.59
CA ALA A 43 -30.79 -31.05 11.18
C ALA A 43 -30.72 -32.04 12.35
N GLY A 44 -30.49 -31.57 13.59
CA GLY A 44 -30.51 -32.37 14.81
C GLY A 44 -29.13 -32.81 15.30
N TRP A 45 -28.05 -32.38 14.64
CA TRP A 45 -26.70 -32.59 15.17
C TRP A 45 -26.48 -31.68 16.38
N SER A 46 -26.09 -32.29 17.49
CA SER A 46 -26.02 -31.61 18.79
C SER A 46 -24.76 -32.03 19.54
N GLY A 47 -24.54 -31.40 20.70
CA GLY A 47 -23.38 -31.66 21.54
C GLY A 47 -22.25 -30.66 21.33
N GLN A 48 -21.20 -30.84 22.12
CA GLN A 48 -20.24 -29.77 22.35
C GLN A 48 -19.37 -29.46 21.14
N ALA A 49 -19.06 -30.46 20.31
CA ALA A 49 -18.32 -30.24 19.08
C ALA A 49 -19.04 -29.24 18.16
N CYS A 50 -20.36 -29.36 18.02
CA CYS A 50 -21.16 -28.49 17.17
C CYS A 50 -21.21 -27.04 17.69
N VAL A 51 -21.40 -26.88 19.01
CA VAL A 51 -21.40 -25.57 19.66
C VAL A 51 -20.03 -24.91 19.57
N THR A 52 -18.96 -25.66 19.84
CA THR A 52 -17.58 -25.15 19.75
C THR A 52 -17.23 -24.74 18.33
N SER A 53 -17.54 -25.56 17.31
CA SER A 53 -17.29 -25.20 15.91
C SER A 53 -18.01 -23.91 15.48
N HIS A 54 -19.28 -23.74 15.87
CA HIS A 54 -20.02 -22.51 15.61
C HIS A 54 -19.39 -21.31 16.33
N ALA A 55 -19.05 -21.44 17.61
CA ALA A 55 -18.40 -20.38 18.38
C ALA A 55 -17.03 -19.97 17.79
N THR A 56 -16.21 -20.95 17.37
CA THR A 56 -14.93 -20.68 16.69
C THR A 56 -15.15 -19.93 15.38
N ALA A 57 -16.17 -20.28 14.61
CA ALA A 57 -16.47 -19.59 13.36
C ALA A 57 -16.90 -18.13 13.56
N VAL A 58 -17.72 -17.86 14.58
CA VAL A 58 -18.09 -16.50 14.97
C VAL A 58 -16.86 -15.70 15.39
N GLN A 59 -15.95 -16.32 16.14
CA GLN A 59 -14.71 -15.67 16.57
C GLN A 59 -13.76 -15.39 15.41
N ILE A 60 -13.57 -16.33 14.48
CA ILE A 60 -12.78 -16.11 13.25
C ILE A 60 -13.36 -14.94 12.45
N LYS A 61 -14.68 -14.85 12.32
CA LYS A 61 -15.32 -13.73 11.62
C LYS A 61 -15.02 -12.39 12.30
N HIS A 62 -15.15 -12.33 13.63
CA HIS A 62 -14.83 -11.15 14.40
C HIS A 62 -13.35 -10.72 14.20
N ASP A 63 -12.42 -11.67 14.27
CA ASP A 63 -10.99 -11.39 14.11
C ASP A 63 -10.67 -10.90 12.69
N LEU A 64 -11.38 -11.39 11.67
CA LEU A 64 -11.27 -10.90 10.29
C LEU A 64 -11.79 -9.47 10.14
N ASP A 65 -12.88 -9.11 10.80
CA ASP A 65 -13.40 -7.74 10.79
C ASP A 65 -12.38 -6.77 11.43
N GLN A 66 -11.70 -7.19 12.51
CA GLN A 66 -10.60 -6.43 13.11
C GLN A 66 -9.40 -6.29 12.17
N ALA A 67 -9.02 -7.37 11.48
CA ALA A 67 -7.93 -7.34 10.52
C ALA A 67 -8.22 -6.41 9.33
N LEU A 68 -9.49 -6.31 8.91
CA LEU A 68 -9.90 -5.38 7.85
C LEU A 68 -9.77 -3.93 8.30
N ALA A 69 -10.22 -3.62 9.51
CA ALA A 69 -10.04 -2.29 10.09
C ALA A 69 -8.56 -1.91 10.18
N ALA A 70 -7.71 -2.81 10.69
CA ALA A 70 -6.27 -2.59 10.78
C ALA A 70 -5.61 -2.41 9.39
N SER A 71 -6.10 -3.11 8.37
CA SER A 71 -5.60 -2.97 6.99
C SER A 71 -5.93 -1.60 6.39
N LEU A 72 -7.11 -1.06 6.68
CA LEU A 72 -7.49 0.30 6.29
C LEU A 72 -6.63 1.36 7.00
N GLU A 73 -6.36 1.19 8.29
CA GLU A 73 -5.43 2.07 9.02
C GLU A 73 -4.01 2.01 8.45
N LEU A 74 -3.53 0.81 8.14
CA LEU A 74 -2.23 0.61 7.51
C LEU A 74 -2.16 1.31 6.14
N HIS A 75 -3.22 1.21 5.32
CA HIS A 75 -3.31 1.91 4.05
C HIS A 75 -3.17 3.43 4.23
N GLU A 76 -3.85 4.02 5.20
CA GLU A 76 -3.75 5.45 5.47
C GLU A 76 -2.34 5.87 5.92
N HIS A 77 -1.71 5.08 6.80
CA HIS A 77 -0.32 5.31 7.20
C HIS A 77 0.66 5.22 6.02
N LEU A 78 0.44 4.30 5.09
CA LEU A 78 1.27 4.14 3.91
C LEU A 78 1.10 5.30 2.92
N ASN A 79 -0.13 5.81 2.73
CA ASN A 79 -0.38 7.01 1.95
C ASN A 79 0.30 8.25 2.56
N THR A 80 0.25 8.38 3.88
CA THR A 80 0.94 9.44 4.61
C THR A 80 2.46 9.31 4.45
N ALA A 81 3.01 8.10 4.58
CA ALA A 81 4.43 7.84 4.39
C ALA A 81 4.88 8.18 2.97
N LYS A 82 4.10 7.80 1.94
CA LYS A 82 4.34 8.16 0.53
C LYS A 82 4.39 9.68 0.33
N ALA A 83 3.43 10.42 0.89
CA ALA A 83 3.43 11.88 0.81
C ALA A 83 4.68 12.48 1.48
N ASN A 84 5.07 11.96 2.64
CA ASN A 84 6.26 12.40 3.36
C ASN A 84 7.55 12.13 2.56
N TYR A 85 7.66 10.98 1.90
CA TYR A 85 8.82 10.68 1.05
C TYR A 85 8.93 11.64 -0.14
N ILE A 86 7.81 11.95 -0.81
CA ILE A 86 7.79 12.92 -1.92
C ILE A 86 8.19 14.32 -1.43
N ALA A 87 7.68 14.74 -0.27
CA ALA A 87 8.04 16.02 0.33
C ALA A 87 9.53 16.10 0.71
N GLN A 88 10.08 15.03 1.28
CA GLN A 88 11.52 14.93 1.60
C GLN A 88 12.39 14.99 0.34
N GLU A 89 11.98 14.36 -0.77
CA GLU A 89 12.71 14.47 -2.04
C GLU A 89 12.68 15.91 -2.57
N ALA A 90 11.53 16.57 -2.52
CA ALA A 90 11.40 17.96 -2.95
C ALA A 90 12.31 18.88 -2.11
N ASP A 91 12.29 18.74 -0.79
CA ASP A 91 13.14 19.52 0.12
C ASP A 91 14.64 19.24 -0.13
N ALA A 92 15.03 17.97 -0.25
CA ALA A 92 16.41 17.60 -0.57
C ALA A 92 16.87 18.19 -1.91
N SER A 93 16.00 18.22 -2.93
CA SER A 93 16.30 18.83 -4.23
C SER A 93 16.49 20.34 -4.14
N GLN A 94 15.70 21.01 -3.31
CA GLN A 94 15.79 22.45 -3.06
C GLN A 94 17.07 22.78 -2.28
N GLN A 95 17.37 22.04 -1.21
CA GLN A 95 18.61 22.19 -0.44
C GLN A 95 19.84 21.95 -1.30
N LEU A 96 19.84 20.91 -2.14
CA LEU A 96 20.93 20.66 -3.08
C LEU A 96 21.11 21.83 -4.06
N SER A 97 20.02 22.36 -4.59
CA SER A 97 20.04 23.53 -5.49
C SER A 97 20.53 24.80 -4.79
N ALA A 98 20.21 24.96 -3.51
CA ALA A 98 20.64 26.10 -2.69
C ALA A 98 22.14 26.05 -2.33
N VAL A 99 22.68 24.86 -2.06
CA VAL A 99 24.12 24.65 -1.78
C VAL A 99 24.95 24.63 -3.07
N HIS A 100 24.36 24.24 -4.20
CA HIS A 100 24.99 24.27 -5.52
C HIS A 100 24.22 25.14 -6.52
N PRO A 101 24.21 26.48 -6.35
CA PRO A 101 23.43 27.41 -7.18
C PRO A 101 23.86 27.50 -8.67
N GLY A 102 24.78 26.65 -9.12
CA GLY A 102 25.34 26.63 -10.48
C GLY A 102 25.26 25.31 -11.23
N ALA A 103 24.59 24.28 -10.69
CA ALA A 103 24.42 22.98 -11.39
C ALA A 103 23.33 23.02 -12.48
N THR A 104 22.62 24.15 -12.63
CA THR A 104 21.74 24.42 -13.76
C THR A 104 22.57 24.31 -15.04
N ARG A 105 22.23 23.32 -15.89
CA ARG A 105 22.86 23.06 -17.19
C ARG A 105 23.47 24.33 -17.75
N ARG A 106 24.81 24.42 -17.75
CA ARG A 106 25.50 25.25 -18.74
C ARG A 106 25.06 24.68 -20.09
N ARG A 107 24.01 25.24 -20.67
CA ARG A 107 23.84 25.24 -22.11
C ARG A 107 25.14 25.87 -22.58
N CYS A 108 26.06 25.05 -23.06
CA CYS A 108 27.32 25.49 -23.59
C CYS A 108 26.96 26.50 -24.68
N ASN A 109 27.02 27.77 -24.31
CA ASN A 109 26.91 28.88 -25.23
C ASN A 109 28.13 28.69 -26.14
N ARG A 110 27.87 28.14 -27.33
CA ARG A 110 28.89 27.91 -28.35
C ARG A 110 29.59 29.26 -28.56
N PRO A 111 30.93 29.34 -28.49
CA PRO A 111 31.60 30.63 -28.68
C PRO A 111 31.21 31.16 -30.06
N ARG A 112 30.66 32.37 -30.11
CA ARG A 112 30.44 33.12 -31.34
C ARG A 112 31.82 33.52 -31.84
N TRP A 113 32.45 32.68 -32.65
CA TRP A 113 33.64 33.06 -33.41
C TRP A 113 33.20 34.11 -34.44
N SER A 114 33.48 35.37 -34.14
CA SER A 114 33.46 36.46 -35.11
C SER A 114 34.57 36.23 -36.12
N SER A 115 34.18 35.82 -37.33
CA SER A 115 35.03 35.76 -38.50
C SER A 115 35.27 37.17 -39.04
N ASP A 116 36.05 37.97 -38.31
CA ASP A 116 36.57 39.25 -38.79
C ASP A 116 38.04 39.31 -38.37
N LEU A 117 38.92 38.83 -39.25
CA LEU A 117 40.32 39.25 -39.43
C LEU A 117 40.99 38.26 -40.39
N ASN A 118 41.04 38.63 -41.67
CA ASN A 118 42.20 38.36 -42.49
C ASN A 118 42.40 39.58 -43.43
N PRO A 119 43.66 40.01 -43.66
CA PRO A 119 44.00 41.26 -44.33
C PRO A 119 43.79 41.23 -45.84
#